data_AF-A0A939HW34-F1
#
_entry.id   AF-A0A939HW34-F1
#
_cell.length_a   1.000
_cell.length_b   1.000
_cell.length_c   1.000
_cell.angle_alpha   90.00
_cell.angle_beta   90.00
_cell.angle_gamma   90.00
#
_symmetry.space_group_name_H-M   'P 1'
#
loop_
_entity.id
_entity.type
_entity.pdbx_description
1 polymer ?
#
loop_
_entity_poly.entity_id
_entity_poly.type
_entity_poly.pdbx_seq_one_letter_code
_entity_poly.pdbx_strand_id
1 'polypeptide(L)'
;MERLDYRELVQDLISQHAREQSDEHGETAEIVFNTERDRYLLLYVGGIALADLDNDGDLDALVTHQFAPVSIYRNDSMAKSWLGLDSIGNGTTCNRDAIGTKVIIDSQTGRQSREVRESNGFSAQGDRRLLFGFGHQTQEVQVQIYWCGNATPEVKYLTIAIIQ
;
A
#
# COMPACT_ATOMS: atom_id res chain seq x y z
N MET A 1 48.67 16.99 15.43
CA MET A 1 47.54 16.11 15.74
C MET A 1 46.52 16.36 14.64
N GLU A 2 46.47 15.49 13.63
CA GLU A 2 45.46 15.62 12.58
C GLU A 2 44.09 15.46 13.23
N ARG A 3 43.21 16.42 12.94
CA ARG A 3 41.86 16.43 13.50
C ARG A 3 41.07 15.37 12.75
N LEU A 4 40.73 14.28 13.43
CA LEU A 4 39.87 13.23 12.87
C LEU A 4 38.57 13.87 12.39
N ASP A 5 38.22 13.63 11.13
CA ASP A 5 36.92 14.00 10.60
C ASP A 5 35.89 12.97 11.07
N TYR A 6 35.30 13.25 12.22
CA TYR A 6 34.27 12.40 12.82
C TYR A 6 33.06 12.19 11.90
N ARG A 7 32.83 13.06 10.92
CA ARG A 7 31.68 12.91 10.01
C ARG A 7 31.92 11.75 9.05
N GLU A 8 33.09 11.70 8.44
CA GLU A 8 33.49 10.64 7.52
C GLU A 8 33.49 9.28 8.24
N LEU A 9 34.07 9.21 9.44
CA LEU A 9 34.08 8.00 10.27
C LEU A 9 32.66 7.51 10.64
N VAL A 10 31.76 8.42 11.01
CA VAL A 10 30.37 8.07 11.36
C VAL A 10 29.59 7.62 10.13
N GLN A 11 29.79 8.28 8.98
CA GLN A 11 29.17 7.89 7.72
C GLN A 11 29.63 6.50 7.25
N ASP A 12 30.93 6.23 7.33
CA ASP A 12 31.49 4.92 6.98
C ASP A 12 30.98 3.81 7.89
N LEU A 13 30.96 4.05 9.21
CA LEU A 13 30.45 3.09 10.18
C LEU A 13 28.97 2.75 9.93
N ILE A 14 28.12 3.76 9.72
CA ILE A 14 26.69 3.55 9.44
C ILE A 14 26.50 2.83 8.11
N SER A 15 27.28 3.19 7.08
CA SER A 15 27.21 2.56 5.76
C SER A 15 27.66 1.11 5.79
N GLN A 16 28.71 0.79 6.55
CA GLN A 16 29.17 -0.59 6.74
C GLN A 16 28.10 -1.42 7.45
N HIS A 17 27.57 -0.92 8.57
CA HIS A 17 26.56 -1.64 9.35
C HIS A 17 25.29 -1.90 8.53
N ALA A 18 24.83 -0.93 7.73
CA ALA A 18 23.69 -1.10 6.83
C ALA A 18 23.91 -2.23 5.81
N ARG A 19 25.10 -2.33 5.22
CA ARG A 19 25.44 -3.40 4.26
C ARG A 19 25.42 -4.78 4.92
N GLU A 20 26.05 -4.90 6.09
CA GLU A 20 26.10 -6.16 6.84
C GLU A 20 24.68 -6.65 7.21
N GLN A 21 23.81 -5.75 7.66
CA GLN A 21 22.43 -6.09 8.03
C GLN A 21 21.56 -6.49 6.83
N SER A 22 21.68 -5.80 5.69
CA SER A 22 20.95 -6.14 4.48
C SER A 22 21.33 -7.51 3.92
N ASP A 23 22.60 -7.92 4.04
CA ASP A 23 23.08 -9.21 3.57
C ASP A 23 22.65 -10.38 4.49
N GLU A 24 22.49 -10.14 5.80
CA GLU A 24 22.11 -11.18 6.77
C GLU A 24 20.59 -11.39 6.88
N HIS A 25 19.79 -10.32 6.84
CA HIS A 25 18.35 -10.37 7.16
C HIS A 25 17.43 -10.03 5.98
N GLY A 26 17.98 -9.62 4.84
CA GLY A 26 17.19 -9.22 3.67
C GLY A 26 16.36 -7.95 3.90
N GLU A 27 16.66 -7.18 4.96
CA GLU A 27 16.00 -5.92 5.28
C GLU A 27 16.62 -4.77 4.47
N THR A 28 15.79 -3.95 3.85
CA THR A 28 16.22 -2.72 3.15
C THR A 28 16.30 -1.58 4.15
N ALA A 29 17.52 -1.12 4.44
CA ALA A 29 17.75 0.06 5.26
C ALA A 29 17.89 1.32 4.40
N GLU A 30 17.24 2.40 4.79
CA GLU A 30 17.46 3.72 4.20
C GLU A 30 18.45 4.51 5.07
N ILE A 31 19.47 5.10 4.44
CA ILE A 31 20.50 5.87 5.13
C ILE A 31 20.25 7.35 4.87
N VAL A 32 20.07 8.12 5.94
CA VAL A 32 19.91 9.58 5.85
C VAL A 32 21.04 10.27 6.59
N PHE A 33 21.88 10.98 5.82
CA PHE A 33 22.93 11.84 6.36
C PHE A 33 22.52 13.31 6.22
N ASN A 34 22.21 13.96 7.34
CA ASN A 34 22.04 15.41 7.42
C ASN A 34 23.29 16.01 8.06
N THR A 35 24.23 16.41 7.21
CA THR A 35 25.54 16.97 7.59
C THR A 35 25.46 18.41 8.09
N GLU A 36 24.38 19.13 7.81
CA GLU A 36 24.14 20.49 8.31
C GLU A 36 23.77 20.50 9.80
N ARG A 37 23.09 19.45 10.27
CA ARG A 37 22.64 19.30 11.66
C ARG A 37 23.35 18.17 12.40
N ASP A 38 24.37 17.57 11.80
CA ASP A 38 25.09 16.39 12.30
C ASP A 38 24.14 15.27 12.78
N ARG A 39 23.10 14.99 11.98
CA ARG A 39 22.17 13.88 12.20
C ARG A 39 22.44 12.78 11.18
N TYR A 40 22.77 11.60 11.67
CA TYR A 40 23.05 10.42 10.86
C TYR A 40 22.09 9.32 11.33
N LEU A 41 21.15 8.93 10.48
CA LEU A 41 20.09 7.97 10.81
C LEU A 41 20.19 6.75 9.90
N LEU A 42 20.04 5.59 10.53
CA LEU A 42 19.77 4.33 9.87
C LEU A 42 18.29 4.01 10.10
N LEU A 43 17.53 3.95 9.02
CA LEU A 43 16.09 3.74 9.08
C LEU A 43 15.76 2.28 8.80
N TYR A 44 15.10 1.64 9.76
CA TYR A 44 14.51 0.31 9.61
C TYR A 44 13.01 0.46 9.43
N VAL A 45 12.47 -0.17 8.40
CA VAL A 45 11.03 -0.16 8.14
C VAL A 45 10.31 -0.93 9.25
N GLY A 46 9.45 -0.24 10.00
CA GLY A 46 8.62 -0.82 11.05
C GLY A 46 7.29 -1.38 10.52
N GLY A 47 6.81 -0.85 9.39
CA GLY A 47 5.55 -1.26 8.78
C GLY A 47 5.24 -0.49 7.49
N ILE A 48 4.41 -1.09 6.63
CA ILE A 48 3.95 -0.51 5.37
C ILE A 48 2.45 -0.70 5.25
N ALA A 49 1.74 0.39 5.01
CA ALA A 49 0.31 0.41 4.68
C ALA A 49 0.11 1.08 3.32
N LEU A 50 -0.78 0.53 2.50
CA LEU A 50 -1.22 1.15 1.25
C LEU A 50 -2.64 1.70 1.41
N ALA A 51 -2.86 2.95 1.03
CA ALA A 51 -4.16 3.59 1.13
C ALA A 51 -4.31 4.70 0.08
N ASP A 52 -5.53 4.93 -0.39
CA ASP A 52 -5.87 6.04 -1.27
C ASP A 52 -6.23 7.25 -0.38
N LEU A 53 -5.23 8.07 -0.04
CA LEU A 53 -5.33 9.07 1.05
C LEU A 53 -6.10 10.33 0.63
N ASP A 54 -6.02 10.71 -0.64
CA ASP A 54 -6.74 11.85 -1.20
C ASP A 54 -7.98 11.45 -2.02
N ASN A 55 -8.29 10.16 -2.06
CA ASN A 55 -9.50 9.60 -2.65
C ASN A 55 -9.58 9.85 -4.16
N ASP A 56 -8.46 9.70 -4.86
CA ASP A 56 -8.34 9.88 -6.30
C ASP A 56 -8.26 8.55 -7.07
N GLY A 57 -8.19 7.43 -6.34
CA GLY A 57 -8.29 6.08 -6.87
C GLY A 57 -6.94 5.40 -7.16
N ASP A 58 -5.83 6.04 -6.83
CA ASP A 58 -4.54 5.40 -6.77
C ASP A 58 -4.10 5.12 -5.30
N LEU A 59 -3.14 4.21 -5.11
CA LEU A 59 -2.69 3.84 -3.76
C LEU A 59 -1.41 4.59 -3.42
N ASP A 60 -1.45 5.34 -2.33
CA ASP A 60 -0.30 5.90 -1.63
C ASP A 60 0.34 4.85 -0.72
N ALA A 61 1.61 5.06 -0.38
CA ALA A 61 2.32 4.24 0.59
C ALA A 61 2.66 5.04 1.85
N LEU A 62 2.28 4.50 3.00
CA LEU A 62 2.67 4.98 4.32
C LEU A 62 3.66 4.01 4.93
N VAL A 63 4.89 4.49 5.19
CA VAL A 63 6.01 3.69 5.69
C VAL A 63 6.39 4.21 7.07
N THR A 64 6.26 3.35 8.09
CA THR A 64 6.74 3.66 9.43
C THR A 64 8.19 3.24 9.57
N HIS A 65 8.95 4.00 10.36
CA HIS A 65 10.35 3.76 10.60
C HIS A 65 10.61 3.61 12.09
N GLN A 66 11.51 2.72 12.48
CA GLN A 66 11.94 2.62 13.87
C GLN A 66 12.71 3.89 14.25
N PHE A 67 12.27 4.54 15.33
CA PHE A 67 12.91 5.74 15.90
C PHE A 67 13.01 6.95 14.97
N ALA A 68 12.18 6.99 13.92
CA ALA A 68 12.14 8.10 12.97
C ALA A 68 10.69 8.45 12.56
N PRO A 69 10.47 9.65 12.01
CA PRO A 69 9.14 10.04 11.53
C PRO A 69 8.64 9.10 10.43
N VAL A 70 7.32 8.95 10.33
CA VAL A 70 6.66 8.26 9.21
C VAL A 70 6.98 8.95 7.88
N SER A 71 7.13 8.16 6.82
CA SER A 71 7.23 8.64 5.44
C SER A 71 5.92 8.37 4.70
N ILE A 72 5.47 9.33 3.91
CA ILE A 72 4.31 9.20 3.03
C ILE A 72 4.81 9.38 1.60
N TYR A 73 4.56 8.39 0.76
CA TYR A 73 4.81 8.43 -0.66
C TYR A 73 3.46 8.56 -1.35
N ARG A 74 3.16 9.79 -1.78
CA ARG A 74 1.96 10.03 -2.56
C ARG A 74 2.17 9.52 -3.97
N ASN A 75 1.22 8.75 -4.47
CA ASN A 75 1.19 8.39 -5.87
C ASN A 75 0.45 9.51 -6.62
N ASP A 76 1.07 10.07 -7.66
CA ASP A 76 0.49 11.14 -8.47
C ASP A 76 0.01 10.58 -9.84
N SER A 77 -0.37 9.30 -9.86
CA SER A 77 -0.79 8.63 -11.07
C SER A 77 -2.26 8.92 -11.32
N MET A 78 -2.59 9.58 -12.44
CA MET A 78 -3.99 9.95 -12.69
C MET A 78 -4.86 8.72 -13.01
N ALA A 79 -5.48 8.13 -11.99
CA ALA A 79 -6.57 7.16 -12.16
C ALA A 79 -7.84 7.89 -12.64
N LYS A 80 -7.98 8.09 -13.95
CA LYS A 80 -9.13 8.84 -14.52
C LYS A 80 -10.49 8.17 -14.28
N SER A 81 -10.50 6.87 -14.01
CA SER A 81 -11.71 6.07 -13.82
C SER A 81 -11.37 4.92 -12.88
N TRP A 82 -12.08 4.83 -11.75
CA TRP A 82 -11.84 3.82 -10.74
C TRP A 82 -13.12 3.47 -9.97
N LEU A 83 -13.09 2.35 -9.25
CA LEU A 83 -14.15 1.90 -8.36
C LEU A 83 -13.54 1.47 -7.04
N GLY A 84 -13.98 2.09 -5.95
CA GLY A 84 -13.69 1.67 -4.58
C GLY A 84 -14.90 0.97 -3.96
N LEU A 85 -14.71 -0.25 -3.48
CA LEU A 85 -15.76 -1.02 -2.83
C LEU A 85 -15.46 -1.20 -1.34
N ASP A 86 -16.29 -0.60 -0.50
CA ASP A 86 -16.35 -0.91 0.93
C ASP A 86 -17.39 -2.02 1.15
N SER A 87 -16.94 -3.16 1.69
CA SER A 87 -17.76 -4.36 1.83
C SER A 87 -18.12 -4.58 3.29
N ILE A 88 -19.42 -4.59 3.60
CA ILE A 88 -19.93 -4.77 4.96
C ILE A 88 -20.75 -6.07 5.01
N GLY A 89 -20.31 -7.02 5.83
CA GLY A 89 -21.02 -8.27 6.01
C GLY A 89 -22.18 -8.16 6.99
N ASN A 90 -23.19 -9.03 6.82
CA ASN A 90 -24.39 -9.03 7.65
C ASN A 90 -24.19 -9.60 9.08
N GLY A 91 -23.00 -10.13 9.39
CA GLY A 91 -22.67 -10.72 10.68
C GLY A 91 -23.32 -12.09 10.95
N THR A 92 -24.02 -12.67 9.97
CA THR A 92 -24.69 -13.99 10.10
C THR A 92 -24.10 -15.01 9.13
N THR A 93 -24.16 -14.72 7.83
CA THR A 93 -23.59 -15.59 6.77
C THR A 93 -22.22 -15.09 6.29
N CYS A 94 -21.85 -13.87 6.65
CA CYS A 94 -20.58 -13.24 6.34
C CYS A 94 -20.16 -12.41 7.56
N ASN A 95 -18.89 -12.46 7.97
CA ASN A 95 -18.39 -11.69 9.11
C ASN A 95 -18.54 -10.18 8.84
N ARG A 96 -18.65 -9.35 9.89
CA ARG A 96 -18.96 -7.91 9.74
C ARG A 96 -17.94 -7.14 8.92
N ASP A 97 -16.67 -7.54 9.01
CA ASP A 97 -15.57 -6.98 8.23
C ASP A 97 -15.50 -7.56 6.80
N ALA A 98 -16.47 -8.40 6.40
CA ALA A 98 -16.57 -9.05 5.10
C ALA A 98 -15.31 -9.83 4.66
N ILE A 99 -14.45 -10.24 5.60
CA ILE A 99 -13.19 -10.96 5.33
C ILE A 99 -13.47 -12.22 4.51
N GLY A 100 -12.67 -12.44 3.46
CA GLY A 100 -12.84 -13.52 2.49
C GLY A 100 -13.80 -13.20 1.34
N THR A 101 -14.40 -11.99 1.32
CA THR A 101 -15.20 -11.55 0.19
C THR A 101 -14.30 -11.25 -1.00
N LYS A 102 -14.54 -11.95 -2.12
CA LYS A 102 -13.77 -11.78 -3.36
C LYS A 102 -14.61 -11.07 -4.40
N VAL A 103 -14.05 -10.03 -4.99
CA VAL A 103 -14.64 -9.29 -6.10
C VAL A 103 -13.81 -9.52 -7.35
N ILE A 104 -14.49 -9.98 -8.41
CA ILE A 104 -13.91 -10.12 -9.75
C ILE A 104 -14.64 -9.15 -10.67
N ILE A 105 -13.88 -8.34 -11.40
CA ILE A 105 -14.42 -7.41 -12.38
C ILE A 105 -13.87 -7.75 -13.76
N ASP A 106 -14.79 -7.94 -14.70
CA ASP A 106 -14.47 -8.08 -16.11
C ASP A 106 -14.76 -6.76 -16.84
N SER A 107 -13.73 -6.23 -17.51
CA SER A 107 -13.79 -4.96 -18.23
C SER A 107 -12.95 -5.02 -19.52
N GLN A 108 -12.98 -3.98 -20.35
CA GLN A 108 -12.13 -3.94 -21.54
C GLN A 108 -10.63 -3.83 -21.23
N THR A 109 -10.26 -3.33 -20.04
CA THR A 109 -8.85 -3.30 -19.60
C THR A 109 -8.35 -4.65 -19.09
N GLY A 110 -9.26 -5.63 -18.96
CA GLY A 110 -8.98 -6.99 -18.52
C GLY A 110 -9.78 -7.38 -17.27
N ARG A 111 -9.48 -8.60 -16.80
CA ARG A 111 -10.06 -9.17 -15.58
C ARG A 111 -9.21 -8.79 -14.37
N GLN A 112 -9.83 -8.16 -13.38
CA GLN A 112 -9.20 -7.83 -12.09
C GLN A 112 -9.87 -8.62 -10.97
N SER A 113 -9.10 -9.05 -9.98
CA SER A 113 -9.59 -9.79 -8.81
C SER A 113 -8.95 -9.24 -7.54
N ARG A 114 -9.78 -8.97 -6.53
CA ARG A 114 -9.37 -8.52 -5.21
C ARG A 114 -10.20 -9.21 -4.14
N GLU A 115 -9.64 -9.34 -2.95
CA GLU A 115 -10.29 -10.03 -1.83
C GLU A 115 -10.09 -9.22 -0.56
N VAL A 116 -11.14 -9.11 0.26
CA VAL A 116 -11.07 -8.50 1.58
C VAL A 116 -10.25 -9.43 2.48
N ARG A 117 -9.09 -8.95 2.94
CA ARG A 117 -8.17 -9.69 3.81
C ARG A 117 -8.20 -9.08 5.21
N GLU A 118 -7.86 -9.92 6.19
CA GLU A 118 -7.69 -9.47 7.59
C GLU A 118 -6.49 -8.52 7.72
N SER A 119 -5.41 -8.81 6.99
CA SER A 119 -4.26 -7.94 6.83
C SER A 119 -3.91 -7.71 5.35
N ASN A 120 -3.55 -6.47 5.02
CA ASN A 120 -3.18 -6.00 3.68
C ASN A 120 -1.91 -5.10 3.69
N GLY A 121 -1.11 -5.19 4.75
CA GLY A 121 0.15 -4.46 4.92
C GLY A 121 1.17 -5.27 5.71
N PHE A 122 2.40 -4.76 5.79
CA PHE A 122 3.44 -5.34 6.64
C PHE A 122 3.41 -4.64 7.99
N SER A 123 3.13 -5.38 9.08
CA SER A 123 3.03 -4.84 10.44
C SER A 123 2.12 -3.60 10.57
N ALA A 124 1.18 -3.45 9.64
CA ALA A 124 0.24 -2.34 9.52
C ALA A 124 -0.98 -2.79 8.71
N GLN A 125 -2.05 -2.00 8.75
CA GLN A 125 -3.27 -2.20 7.96
C GLN A 125 -3.50 -0.95 7.11
N GLY A 126 -3.72 -1.16 5.81
CA GLY A 126 -4.02 -0.13 4.83
C GLY A 126 -5.52 0.05 4.61
N ASP A 127 -5.86 0.75 3.52
CA ASP A 127 -7.24 0.94 3.10
C ASP A 127 -7.91 -0.41 2.84
N ARG A 128 -9.06 -0.63 3.48
CA ARG A 128 -9.83 -1.87 3.37
C ARG A 128 -10.68 -1.94 2.10
N ARG A 129 -10.88 -0.81 1.42
CA ARG A 129 -11.63 -0.76 0.17
C ARG A 129 -10.91 -1.57 -0.90
N LEU A 130 -11.68 -2.32 -1.68
CA LEU A 130 -11.14 -2.95 -2.89
C LEU A 130 -11.15 -1.91 -4.01
N LEU A 131 -9.96 -1.42 -4.37
CA LEU A 131 -9.78 -0.46 -5.44
C LEU A 131 -9.51 -1.15 -6.78
N PHE A 132 -10.21 -0.70 -7.81
CA PHE A 132 -10.10 -1.16 -9.19
C PHE A 132 -9.93 0.03 -10.13
N GLY A 133 -8.84 0.07 -10.89
CA GLY A 133 -8.59 1.11 -11.88
C GLY A 133 -9.02 0.69 -13.28
N PHE A 134 -9.57 1.62 -14.06
CA PHE A 134 -10.04 1.40 -15.44
C PHE A 134 -9.37 2.35 -16.45
N GLY A 135 -8.39 3.15 -16.02
CA GLY A 135 -7.69 4.10 -16.88
C GLY A 135 -8.64 5.13 -17.48
N HIS A 136 -8.61 5.30 -18.80
CA HIS A 136 -9.46 6.26 -19.53
C HIS A 136 -10.81 5.68 -20.00
N GLN A 137 -11.18 4.48 -19.55
CA GLN A 137 -12.39 3.82 -20.02
C GLN A 137 -13.61 4.23 -19.20
N THR A 138 -14.70 4.55 -19.91
CA THR A 138 -16.05 4.68 -19.36
C THR A 138 -16.92 3.61 -19.98
N GLN A 139 -17.39 2.67 -19.18
CA GLN A 139 -18.21 1.58 -19.68
C GLN A 139 -18.97 0.88 -18.57
N GLU A 140 -19.93 0.07 -18.96
CA GLU A 140 -20.49 -0.95 -18.10
C GLU A 140 -19.43 -2.04 -17.83
N VAL A 141 -19.30 -2.42 -16.56
CA VAL A 141 -18.45 -3.52 -16.10
C VAL A 141 -19.31 -4.53 -15.36
N GLN A 142 -18.98 -5.82 -15.55
CA GLN A 142 -19.60 -6.90 -14.79
C GLN A 142 -18.80 -7.11 -13.51
N VAL A 143 -19.48 -7.05 -12.38
CA VAL A 143 -18.92 -7.24 -11.04
C VAL A 143 -19.49 -8.50 -10.44
N GLN A 144 -18.62 -9.46 -10.13
CA GLN A 144 -18.95 -10.71 -9.46
C GLN A 144 -18.47 -10.64 -8.01
N ILE A 145 -19.38 -10.79 -7.05
CA ILE A 145 -19.09 -10.67 -5.61
C ILE A 145 -19.35 -12.02 -4.95
N TYR A 146 -18.27 -12.69 -4.53
CA TYR A 146 -18.30 -13.91 -3.75
C TYR A 146 -18.18 -13.55 -2.28
N TRP A 147 -19.31 -13.44 -1.58
CA TRP A 147 -19.36 -13.01 -0.19
C TRP A 147 -18.74 -14.04 0.76
N CYS A 148 -17.73 -13.62 1.55
CA CYS A 148 -17.08 -14.43 2.60
C CYS A 148 -16.82 -15.90 2.22
N GLY A 149 -16.27 -16.16 1.02
CA GLY A 149 -15.96 -17.52 0.56
C GLY A 149 -17.14 -18.34 0.01
N ASN A 150 -18.33 -17.75 -0.15
CA ASN A 150 -19.46 -18.39 -0.83
C ASN A 150 -19.12 -18.70 -2.29
N ALA A 151 -19.42 -19.91 -2.76
CA ALA A 151 -19.11 -20.36 -4.12
C ALA A 151 -19.97 -19.70 -5.21
N THR A 152 -21.15 -19.20 -4.86
CA THR A 152 -22.05 -18.54 -5.82
C THR A 152 -21.88 -17.03 -5.73
N PRO A 153 -21.50 -16.35 -6.84
CA PRO A 153 -21.37 -14.91 -6.83
C PRO A 153 -22.73 -14.22 -6.96
N GLU A 154 -22.85 -13.08 -6.29
CA GLU A 154 -23.80 -12.04 -6.71
C GLU A 154 -23.21 -11.32 -7.93
N VAL A 155 -24.02 -11.11 -8.98
CA VAL A 155 -23.57 -10.44 -10.21
C VAL A 155 -24.26 -9.10 -10.34
N LYS A 156 -23.47 -8.05 -10.52
CA LYS A 156 -23.94 -6.68 -10.79
C LYS A 156 -23.32 -6.14 -12.07
N TYR A 157 -24.02 -5.20 -12.68
CA TYR A 157 -23.51 -4.41 -13.79
C TYR A 157 -23.46 -2.96 -13.32
N LEU A 158 -22.29 -2.34 -13.39
CA LEU A 158 -22.07 -0.95 -12.97
C LEU A 158 -21.52 -0.16 -14.13
N THR A 159 -22.04 1.05 -14.34
CA THR A 159 -21.44 1.99 -15.29
C THR A 159 -20.36 2.80 -14.58
N ILE A 160 -19.12 2.69 -15.04
CA ILE A 160 -18.02 3.52 -14.55
C ILE A 160 -17.88 4.75 -15.45
N ALA A 161 -17.80 5.92 -14.84
CA ALA A 161 -17.61 7.21 -15.51
C ALA A 161 -16.30 7.84 -15.05
N ILE A 162 -15.70 8.65 -15.93
CA ILE A 162 -14.54 9.47 -15.58
C ILE A 162 -15.01 10.62 -14.69
N ILE A 163 -14.34 10.81 -13.56
CA ILE A 163 -14.56 11.95 -12.68
C ILE A 163 -13.75 13.13 -13.27
N GLN A 164 -14.44 14.25 -13.56
CA GLN A 164 -13.84 15.48 -14.10
C GLN A 164 -13.36 16.41 -12.99
#